data_AF-A0A3D0PCR9-F1
#
_entry.id   AF-A0A3D0PCR9-F1
#
_cell.length_a   1.000
_cell.length_b   1.000
_cell.length_c   1.000
_cell.angle_alpha   90.00
_cell.angle_beta   90.00
_cell.angle_gamma   90.00
#
_symmetry.space_group_name_H-M   'P 1'
#
loop_
_entity.id
_entity.type
_entity.pdbx_description
1 polymer ?
#
loop_
_entity_poly.entity_id
_entity_poly.type
_entity_poly.pdbx_seq_one_letter_code
_entity_poly.pdbx_strand_id
1 'polypeptide(L)'
;MDSSPLIPALATLGGACFLTAAIVPQVRSLGLRLGLTDQPDPRKQHLTPMVRLGGIGIVLGFSLALLITWLAGGFGVLPASRDQLVWATLIGAIGYFLIGLSDDLLQLPPLPRLALQIGVAMGVWSQGVKIGTITLPFDSSLSLTFPDWLSLIATVIWLVGITNAINWLDGLDGLAAGVSAIAAMALLSVSFSLHQPGAGLLAAALAGSCIGFLRDNFNPARIFMGDGGSYFLGFSLAAISVIGPA
;
A
#
# COMPACT_ATOMS: atom_id res chain seq x y z
N MET A 1 26.87 16.45 -5.51
CA MET A 1 25.64 17.26 -5.51
C MET A 1 24.72 16.58 -4.52
N ASP A 2 24.66 17.08 -3.28
CA ASP A 2 23.77 16.52 -2.25
C ASP A 2 22.34 16.89 -2.61
N SER A 3 21.73 16.11 -3.51
CA SER A 3 20.31 16.24 -3.80
C SER A 3 19.54 15.92 -2.54
N SER A 4 18.83 16.91 -2.00
CA SER A 4 17.96 16.70 -0.85
C SER A 4 17.02 15.53 -1.14
N PRO A 5 16.79 14.62 -0.17
CA PRO A 5 15.99 13.41 -0.41
C PRO A 5 14.50 13.74 -0.70
N LEU A 6 14.12 15.01 -0.60
CA LEU A 6 12.82 15.54 -1.03
C LEU A 6 12.63 15.54 -2.55
N ILE A 7 13.68 15.83 -3.33
CA ILE A 7 13.60 15.83 -4.80
C ILE A 7 13.21 14.45 -5.35
N PRO A 8 13.91 13.35 -4.98
CA PRO A 8 13.50 12.02 -5.44
C PRO A 8 12.10 11.68 -4.94
N ALA A 9 11.71 12.01 -3.70
CA ALA A 9 10.36 11.73 -3.22
C ALA A 9 9.25 12.47 -3.99
N LEU A 10 9.42 13.75 -4.29
CA LEU A 10 8.45 14.50 -5.11
C LEU A 10 8.39 13.94 -6.54
N ALA A 11 9.53 13.55 -7.11
CA ALA A 11 9.59 12.88 -8.41
C ALA A 11 8.91 11.51 -8.38
N THR A 12 9.12 10.71 -7.33
CA THR A 12 8.45 9.41 -7.13
C THR A 12 6.95 9.58 -7.00
N LEU A 13 6.47 10.57 -6.22
CA LEU A 13 5.05 10.86 -6.04
C LEU A 13 4.41 11.26 -7.37
N GLY A 14 4.99 12.24 -8.07
CA GLY A 14 4.51 12.70 -9.36
C GLY A 14 4.55 11.60 -10.42
N GLY A 15 5.63 10.81 -10.43
CA GLY A 15 5.80 9.66 -11.32
C GLY A 15 4.77 8.57 -11.08
N ALA A 16 4.53 8.16 -9.82
CA ALA A 16 3.52 7.17 -9.47
C ALA A 16 2.12 7.65 -9.84
N CYS A 17 1.80 8.92 -9.57
CA CYS A 17 0.52 9.52 -9.97
C CYS A 17 0.31 9.46 -11.48
N PHE A 18 1.29 9.91 -12.26
CA PHE A 18 1.22 9.89 -13.72
C PHE A 18 1.10 8.47 -14.26
N LEU A 19 1.95 7.54 -13.80
CA LEU A 19 1.96 6.16 -14.25
C LEU A 19 0.66 5.45 -13.92
N THR A 20 0.15 5.56 -12.69
CA THR A 20 -1.14 4.97 -12.33
C THR A 20 -2.27 5.57 -13.15
N ALA A 21 -2.33 6.90 -13.32
CA ALA A 21 -3.36 7.56 -14.12
C ALA A 21 -3.30 7.20 -15.63
N ALA A 22 -2.15 6.75 -16.13
CA ALA A 22 -1.98 6.28 -17.50
C ALA A 22 -2.33 4.78 -17.66
N ILE A 23 -2.01 3.96 -16.66
CA ILE A 23 -2.22 2.49 -16.68
C ILE A 23 -3.67 2.12 -16.40
N VAL A 24 -4.34 2.79 -15.45
CA VAL A 24 -5.69 2.44 -14.99
C VAL A 24 -6.72 2.40 -16.13
N PRO A 25 -6.77 3.36 -17.07
CA PRO A 25 -7.67 3.29 -18.23
C PRO A 25 -7.43 2.04 -19.11
N GLN A 26 -6.18 1.58 -19.22
CA GLN A 26 -5.82 0.39 -20.00
C GLN A 26 -6.31 -0.88 -19.30
N VAL A 27 -6.09 -0.97 -17.98
CA VAL A 27 -6.61 -2.06 -17.14
C VAL A 27 -8.13 -2.13 -17.25
N ARG A 28 -8.82 -0.98 -17.18
CA ARG A 28 -10.27 -0.90 -17.38
C ARG A 28 -10.69 -1.44 -18.74
N SER A 29 -10.04 -0.98 -19.82
CA SER A 29 -10.37 -1.42 -21.18
C SER A 29 -10.17 -2.93 -21.36
N LEU A 30 -9.08 -3.47 -20.82
CA LEU A 30 -8.78 -4.90 -20.87
C LEU A 30 -9.79 -5.72 -20.05
N GLY A 31 -10.13 -5.29 -18.83
CA GLY A 31 -11.14 -5.95 -18.00
C GLY A 31 -12.51 -6.02 -18.67
N LEU A 32 -12.93 -4.95 -19.34
CA LEU A 32 -14.16 -4.93 -20.13
C LEU A 32 -14.11 -5.88 -21.34
N ARG A 33 -12.97 -5.96 -22.04
CA ARG A 33 -12.79 -6.87 -23.20
C ARG A 33 -12.79 -8.35 -22.79
N LEU A 34 -12.22 -8.67 -21.63
CA LEU A 34 -12.14 -10.02 -21.11
C LEU A 34 -13.41 -10.47 -20.36
N GLY A 35 -14.39 -9.57 -20.18
CA GLY A 35 -15.60 -9.87 -19.41
C GLY A 35 -15.36 -10.05 -17.91
N LEU A 36 -14.23 -9.59 -17.38
CA LEU A 36 -13.89 -9.61 -15.96
C LEU A 36 -14.61 -8.46 -15.24
N THR A 37 -15.93 -8.49 -15.28
CA THR A 37 -16.82 -7.47 -14.71
C THR A 37 -17.69 -8.07 -13.63
N ASP A 38 -17.84 -7.34 -12.52
CA ASP A 38 -18.82 -7.66 -11.50
C ASP A 38 -20.22 -7.25 -12.02
N GLN A 39 -21.16 -8.21 -12.03
CA GLN A 39 -22.51 -7.97 -12.52
C GLN A 39 -23.35 -7.26 -11.43
N PRO A 40 -24.28 -6.35 -11.81
CA PRO A 40 -25.12 -5.65 -10.84
C PRO A 40 -26.01 -6.64 -10.06
N ASP A 41 -25.95 -6.60 -8.73
CA ASP A 41 -26.86 -7.28 -7.81
C ASP A 41 -27.88 -6.24 -7.30
N PRO A 42 -29.18 -6.56 -7.11
CA PRO A 42 -30.16 -5.65 -6.49
C PRO A 42 -29.75 -5.07 -5.12
N ARG A 43 -28.71 -5.60 -4.46
CA ARG A 43 -28.10 -5.01 -3.24
C ARG A 43 -27.00 -3.97 -3.50
N LYS A 44 -26.55 -3.76 -4.73
CA LYS A 44 -25.44 -2.85 -5.11
C LYS A 44 -25.98 -1.53 -5.69
N GLN A 45 -25.32 -0.42 -5.37
CA GLN A 45 -25.77 0.94 -5.78
C GLN A 45 -25.54 1.26 -7.27
N HIS A 46 -24.78 0.44 -8.00
CA HIS A 46 -24.39 0.72 -9.40
C HIS A 46 -25.15 -0.16 -10.40
N LEU A 47 -25.65 0.47 -11.46
CA LEU A 47 -26.48 -0.16 -12.51
C LEU A 47 -25.67 -0.69 -13.72
N THR A 48 -24.36 -0.47 -13.76
CA THR A 48 -23.48 -0.85 -14.88
C THR A 48 -22.41 -1.87 -14.46
N PRO A 49 -22.03 -2.84 -15.32
CA PRO A 49 -20.95 -3.78 -15.02
C PRO A 49 -19.63 -3.03 -14.77
N MET A 50 -19.01 -3.27 -13.62
CA MET A 50 -17.80 -2.56 -13.19
C MET A 50 -16.60 -3.52 -13.13
N VAL A 51 -15.46 -3.06 -13.62
CA VAL A 51 -14.19 -3.81 -13.52
C VAL A 51 -13.64 -3.64 -12.11
N ARG A 52 -13.37 -4.76 -11.41
CA ARG A 52 -12.80 -4.81 -10.04
C ARG A 52 -11.32 -5.21 -10.04
N LEU A 53 -10.54 -4.60 -10.93
CA LEU A 53 -9.12 -4.92 -11.12
C LEU A 53 -8.24 -3.67 -11.07
N GLY A 54 -8.76 -2.55 -10.57
CA GLY A 54 -8.04 -1.27 -10.49
C GLY A 54 -6.76 -1.34 -9.65
N GLY A 55 -6.69 -2.27 -8.68
CA GLY A 55 -5.50 -2.56 -7.89
C GLY A 55 -4.27 -2.90 -8.74
N ILE A 56 -4.45 -3.53 -9.91
CA ILE A 56 -3.34 -3.79 -10.85
C ILE A 56 -2.68 -2.46 -11.27
N GLY A 57 -3.49 -1.44 -11.58
CA GLY A 57 -2.97 -0.13 -11.97
C GLY A 57 -2.26 0.61 -10.84
N ILE A 58 -2.75 0.46 -9.61
CA ILE A 58 -2.11 1.01 -8.41
C ILE A 58 -0.74 0.36 -8.20
N VAL A 59 -0.69 -0.98 -8.13
CA VAL A 59 0.55 -1.73 -7.89
C VAL A 59 1.58 -1.48 -8.98
N LEU A 60 1.17 -1.51 -10.25
CA LEU A 60 2.09 -1.23 -11.35
C LEU A 60 2.65 0.20 -11.28
N GLY A 61 1.80 1.22 -11.12
CA GLY A 61 2.28 2.60 -11.05
C GLY A 61 3.19 2.85 -9.84
N PHE A 62 2.85 2.26 -8.68
CA PHE A 62 3.71 2.26 -7.49
C PHE A 62 5.07 1.60 -7.76
N SER A 63 5.08 0.36 -8.24
CA SER A 63 6.32 -0.41 -8.46
C SER A 63 7.20 0.19 -9.55
N LEU A 64 6.62 0.67 -10.66
CA LEU A 64 7.36 1.33 -11.74
C LEU A 64 7.98 2.65 -11.27
N ALA A 65 7.27 3.47 -10.48
CA ALA A 65 7.82 4.70 -9.95
C ALA A 65 9.02 4.45 -9.02
N LEU A 66 8.92 3.43 -8.16
CA LEU A 66 10.02 3.02 -7.29
C LEU A 66 11.20 2.46 -8.09
N LEU A 67 10.95 1.66 -9.13
CA LEU A 67 11.98 1.15 -10.02
C LEU A 67 12.72 2.28 -10.74
N ILE A 68 12.01 3.27 -11.27
CA ILE A 68 12.61 4.45 -11.91
C ILE A 68 13.45 5.23 -10.90
N THR A 69 12.92 5.41 -9.68
CA THR A 69 13.64 6.09 -8.59
C THR A 69 14.92 5.35 -8.20
N TRP A 70 14.87 4.02 -8.15
CA TRP A 70 16.02 3.16 -7.88
C TRP A 70 17.07 3.26 -8.99
N LEU A 71 16.67 3.15 -10.25
CA LEU A 71 17.57 3.29 -11.41
C LEU A 71 18.20 4.68 -11.51
N ALA A 72 17.48 5.72 -11.09
CA ALA A 72 17.99 7.09 -11.01
C ALA A 72 18.91 7.33 -9.80
N GLY A 73 19.16 6.33 -8.96
CA GLY A 73 20.01 6.43 -7.78
C GLY A 73 19.33 7.12 -6.58
N GLY A 74 18.01 7.29 -6.58
CA GLY A 74 17.26 7.92 -5.48
C GLY A 74 17.33 7.14 -4.16
N PHE A 75 17.63 5.84 -4.22
CA PHE A 75 17.91 4.98 -3.06
C PHE A 75 19.39 4.98 -2.66
N GLY A 76 20.30 5.57 -3.46
CA GLY A 76 21.75 5.53 -3.24
C GLY A 76 22.25 6.28 -2.00
N VAL A 77 21.34 6.93 -1.27
CA VAL A 77 21.59 7.61 0.02
C VAL A 77 21.30 6.68 1.21
N LEU A 78 20.76 5.47 0.99
CA LEU A 78 20.39 4.54 2.05
C LEU A 78 21.55 3.61 2.47
N PRO A 79 21.74 3.37 3.78
CA PRO A 79 22.62 2.31 4.25
C PRO A 79 22.09 0.93 3.81
N ALA A 80 22.98 0.04 3.39
CA ALA A 80 22.64 -1.31 2.92
C ALA A 80 21.81 -2.15 3.94
N SER A 81 21.89 -1.84 5.23
CA SER A 81 21.08 -2.48 6.28
C SER A 81 19.60 -2.09 6.25
N ARG A 82 19.26 -0.90 5.71
CA ARG A 82 17.88 -0.41 5.60
C ARG A 82 17.19 -0.82 4.29
N ASP A 83 17.96 -1.27 3.31
CA ASP A 83 17.42 -1.86 2.08
C ASP A 83 16.57 -3.10 2.39
N GLN A 84 16.96 -3.91 3.37
CA GLN A 84 16.22 -5.11 3.74
C GLN A 84 14.77 -4.81 4.15
N LEU A 85 14.54 -3.76 4.94
CA LEU A 85 13.20 -3.38 5.38
C LEU A 85 12.33 -2.93 4.21
N VAL A 86 12.90 -2.12 3.30
CA VAL A 86 12.21 -1.68 2.08
C VAL A 86 11.82 -2.89 1.22
N TRP A 87 12.74 -3.82 0.99
CA TRP A 87 12.48 -5.03 0.21
C TRP A 87 11.43 -5.93 0.89
N ALA A 88 11.51 -6.11 2.21
CA ALA A 88 10.53 -6.88 2.96
C ALA A 88 9.14 -6.27 2.86
N THR A 89 9.03 -4.94 2.97
CA THR A 89 7.76 -4.22 2.77
C THR A 89 7.24 -4.38 1.34
N LEU A 90 8.09 -4.27 0.31
CA LEU A 90 7.68 -4.46 -1.08
C LEU A 90 7.16 -5.88 -1.35
N ILE A 91 7.90 -6.89 -0.90
CA ILE A 91 7.51 -8.30 -1.06
C ILE A 91 6.20 -8.58 -0.31
N GLY A 92 6.07 -8.06 0.91
CA GLY A 92 4.84 -8.17 1.70
C GLY A 92 3.64 -7.52 1.01
N ALA A 93 3.81 -6.32 0.45
CA ALA A 93 2.77 -5.60 -0.25
C ALA A 93 2.30 -6.35 -1.50
N ILE A 94 3.25 -6.89 -2.28
CA ILE A 94 2.95 -7.77 -3.42
C ILE A 94 2.24 -9.05 -2.94
N GLY A 95 2.67 -9.64 -1.82
CA GLY A 95 2.00 -10.81 -1.23
C GLY A 95 0.54 -10.53 -0.88
N TYR A 96 0.25 -9.42 -0.22
CA TYR A 96 -1.12 -8.99 0.12
C TYR A 96 -1.95 -8.67 -1.12
N PHE A 97 -1.35 -8.03 -2.13
CA PHE A 97 -1.97 -7.82 -3.43
C PHE A 97 -2.37 -9.15 -4.08
N LEU A 98 -1.47 -10.14 -4.10
CA LEU A 98 -1.75 -11.45 -4.70
C LEU A 98 -2.84 -12.21 -3.94
N ILE A 99 -2.89 -12.09 -2.61
CA ILE A 99 -3.98 -12.67 -1.81
C ILE A 99 -5.31 -12.04 -2.20
N GLY A 100 -5.39 -10.70 -2.25
CA GLY A 100 -6.62 -10.00 -2.59
C GLY A 100 -7.03 -10.20 -4.04
N LEU A 101 -6.08 -10.22 -4.99
CA LEU A 101 -6.35 -10.53 -6.39
C LEU A 101 -6.85 -11.97 -6.56
N SER A 102 -6.30 -12.91 -5.78
CA SER A 102 -6.80 -14.29 -5.75
C SER A 102 -8.22 -14.35 -5.20
N ASP A 103 -8.57 -13.50 -4.23
CA ASP A 103 -9.94 -13.39 -3.71
C ASP A 103 -10.91 -12.82 -4.76
N ASP A 104 -10.50 -11.77 -5.48
CA ASP A 104 -11.28 -11.17 -6.59
C ASP A 104 -11.57 -12.19 -7.71
N LEU A 105 -10.65 -13.12 -7.97
CA LEU A 105 -10.77 -14.11 -9.05
C LEU A 105 -11.40 -15.45 -8.62
N LEU A 106 -11.15 -15.91 -7.39
CA LEU A 106 -11.51 -17.24 -6.92
C LEU A 106 -12.58 -17.25 -5.83
N GLN A 107 -12.97 -16.09 -5.27
CA GLN A 107 -13.95 -15.95 -4.18
C GLN A 107 -13.59 -16.85 -2.98
N LEU A 108 -12.44 -16.56 -2.35
CA LEU A 108 -11.92 -17.41 -1.29
C LEU A 108 -12.76 -17.29 0.00
N PRO A 109 -12.87 -18.35 0.81
CA PRO A 109 -13.53 -18.24 2.09
C PRO A 109 -12.73 -17.34 3.05
N PRO A 110 -13.38 -16.71 4.05
CA PRO A 110 -12.72 -15.75 4.94
C PRO A 110 -11.54 -16.32 5.74
N LEU A 111 -11.61 -17.60 6.14
CA LEU A 111 -10.59 -18.22 6.99
C LEU A 111 -9.25 -18.45 6.24
N PRO A 112 -9.19 -19.08 5.05
CA PRO A 112 -7.95 -19.18 4.28
C PRO A 112 -7.33 -17.83 3.96
N ARG A 113 -8.16 -16.83 3.63
CA ARG A 113 -7.70 -15.48 3.33
C ARG A 113 -6.98 -14.85 4.53
N LEU A 114 -7.58 -14.96 5.72
CA LEU A 114 -6.97 -14.49 6.96
C LEU A 114 -5.68 -15.26 7.28
N ALA A 115 -5.67 -16.58 7.08
CA ALA A 115 -4.48 -17.41 7.30
C ALA A 115 -3.30 -17.01 6.39
N LEU A 116 -3.56 -16.71 5.11
CA LEU A 116 -2.55 -16.23 4.18
C LEU A 116 -2.02 -14.85 4.59
N GLN A 117 -2.90 -13.92 4.98
CA GLN A 117 -2.49 -12.59 5.46
C GLN A 117 -1.59 -12.70 6.71
N ILE A 118 -1.96 -13.56 7.67
CA ILE A 118 -1.15 -13.84 8.85
C ILE A 118 0.20 -14.43 8.45
N GLY A 119 0.23 -15.42 7.55
CA GLY A 119 1.47 -16.04 7.08
C GLY A 119 2.44 -15.03 6.45
N VAL A 120 1.94 -14.16 5.57
CA VAL A 120 2.77 -13.08 4.99
C VAL A 120 3.23 -12.09 6.07
N ALA A 121 2.35 -11.69 7.00
CA ALA A 121 2.69 -10.79 8.09
C ALA A 121 3.81 -11.37 9.01
N MET A 122 3.73 -12.66 9.34
CA MET A 122 4.78 -13.36 10.09
C MET A 122 6.11 -13.39 9.31
N GLY A 123 6.04 -13.63 8.00
CA GLY A 123 7.21 -13.61 7.12
C GLY A 123 7.90 -12.25 7.13
N VAL A 124 7.16 -11.16 6.96
CA VAL A 124 7.71 -9.79 6.96
C VAL A 124 8.21 -9.38 8.34
N TRP A 125 7.55 -9.80 9.42
CA TRP A 125 8.04 -9.64 10.80
C TRP A 125 9.42 -10.30 11.00
N SER A 126 9.61 -11.50 10.46
CA SER A 126 10.91 -12.20 10.55
C SER A 126 12.05 -11.47 9.82
N GLN A 127 11.71 -10.59 8.86
CA GLN A 127 12.65 -9.74 8.13
C GLN A 127 12.90 -8.38 8.80
N GLY A 128 12.34 -8.16 10.00
CA GLY A 128 12.59 -6.97 10.80
C GLY A 128 11.51 -5.88 10.73
N VAL A 129 10.46 -6.06 9.91
CA VAL A 129 9.29 -5.15 9.94
C VAL A 129 8.47 -5.50 11.18
N LYS A 130 8.87 -4.97 12.33
CA LYS A 130 8.30 -5.32 13.64
C LYS A 130 8.07 -4.12 14.53
N ILE A 131 6.96 -4.15 15.27
CA ILE A 131 6.67 -3.21 16.36
C ILE A 131 7.43 -3.71 17.59
N GLY A 132 8.71 -3.31 17.72
CA GLY A 132 9.59 -3.76 18.82
C GLY A 132 9.61 -2.80 20.02
N THR A 133 9.54 -1.51 19.75
CA THR A 133 9.62 -0.46 20.77
C THR A 133 8.57 0.60 20.47
N ILE A 134 7.84 1.02 21.50
CA ILE A 134 6.93 2.17 21.44
C ILE A 134 7.53 3.31 22.24
N THR A 135 7.80 4.42 21.57
CA THR A 135 8.23 5.67 22.20
C THR A 135 7.01 6.54 22.46
N LEU A 136 6.88 7.09 23.67
CA LEU A 136 5.78 7.98 23.99
C LEU A 136 5.97 9.35 23.30
N PRO A 137 4.94 9.90 22.63
CA PRO A 137 5.06 11.14 21.86
C PRO A 137 5.37 12.38 22.70
N PHE A 138 5.09 12.36 24.01
CA PHE A 138 5.32 13.48 24.92
C PHE A 138 6.55 13.31 25.82
N ASP A 139 7.16 12.13 25.84
CA ASP A 139 8.37 11.85 26.61
C ASP A 139 9.21 10.79 25.88
N SER A 140 10.19 11.27 25.11
CA SER A 140 11.10 10.42 24.35
C SER A 140 12.05 9.59 25.22
N SER A 141 12.10 9.84 26.54
CA SER A 141 12.90 9.05 27.48
C SER A 141 12.20 7.77 27.94
N LEU A 142 10.87 7.70 27.80
CA LEU A 142 10.10 6.48 28.03
C LEU A 142 9.92 5.71 26.72
N SER A 143 10.72 4.64 26.57
CA SER A 143 10.55 3.65 25.51
C SER A 143 10.10 2.32 26.13
N LEU A 144 8.98 1.78 25.65
CA LEU A 144 8.49 0.48 26.07
C LEU A 144 8.92 -0.57 25.05
N THR A 145 9.90 -1.40 25.41
CA THR A 145 10.42 -2.47 24.55
C THR A 145 9.65 -3.75 24.83
N PHE A 146 9.10 -4.35 23.76
CA PHE A 146 8.34 -5.58 23.87
C PHE A 146 9.22 -6.82 23.72
N PRO A 147 8.88 -7.93 24.41
CA PRO A 147 9.42 -9.23 24.07
C PRO A 147 8.95 -9.68 22.68
N ASP A 148 9.75 -10.51 22.00
CA ASP A 148 9.51 -10.87 20.58
C ASP A 148 8.13 -11.46 20.31
N TRP A 149 7.59 -12.28 21.22
CA TRP A 149 6.25 -12.87 21.05
C TRP A 149 5.14 -11.80 21.04
N LEU A 150 5.28 -10.76 21.86
CA LEU A 150 4.31 -9.66 21.92
C LEU A 150 4.49 -8.72 20.73
N SER A 151 5.73 -8.48 20.31
CA SER A 151 6.05 -7.77 19.07
C SER A 151 5.41 -8.45 17.85
N LEU A 152 5.51 -9.79 17.77
CA LEU A 152 4.89 -10.57 16.70
C LEU A 152 3.37 -10.39 16.68
N ILE A 153 2.71 -10.60 17.82
CA ILE A 153 1.25 -10.47 17.93
C ILE A 153 0.82 -9.05 17.55
N ALA A 154 1.47 -8.02 18.09
CA ALA A 154 1.15 -6.63 17.81
C ALA A 154 1.33 -6.31 16.31
N THR A 155 2.43 -6.75 15.72
CA THR A 155 2.73 -6.52 14.29
C THR A 155 1.72 -7.23 13.39
N VAL A 156 1.41 -8.49 13.65
CA VAL A 156 0.43 -9.25 12.85
C VAL A 156 -0.96 -8.60 12.96
N ILE A 157 -1.42 -8.28 14.17
CA ILE A 157 -2.70 -7.60 14.36
C ILE A 157 -2.73 -6.26 13.63
N TRP A 158 -1.64 -5.49 13.67
CA TRP A 158 -1.55 -4.20 12.99
C TRP A 158 -1.63 -4.35 11.47
N LEU A 159 -0.78 -5.19 10.88
CA LEU A 159 -0.70 -5.39 9.43
C LEU A 159 -2.02 -5.96 8.88
N VAL A 160 -2.53 -7.03 9.51
CA VAL A 160 -3.79 -7.69 9.11
C VAL A 160 -4.99 -6.77 9.38
N GLY A 161 -5.01 -6.10 10.53
CA GLY A 161 -6.11 -5.25 10.97
C GLY A 161 -6.31 -4.03 10.07
N ILE A 162 -5.24 -3.28 9.78
CA ILE A 162 -5.31 -2.11 8.88
C ILE A 162 -5.67 -2.55 7.46
N THR A 163 -5.14 -3.68 6.98
CA THR A 163 -5.52 -4.26 5.69
C THR A 163 -7.03 -4.48 5.58
N ASN A 164 -7.62 -5.19 6.55
CA ASN A 164 -9.05 -5.46 6.54
C ASN A 164 -9.90 -4.19 6.76
N ALA A 165 -9.40 -3.22 7.55
CA ALA A 165 -10.07 -1.94 7.74
C ALA A 165 -10.14 -1.13 6.43
N ILE A 166 -9.04 -1.05 5.66
CA ILE A 166 -9.04 -0.39 4.35
C ILE A 166 -9.97 -1.13 3.37
N ASN A 167 -9.99 -2.46 3.41
CA ASN A 167 -10.93 -3.24 2.59
C ASN A 167 -12.40 -2.93 2.90
N TRP A 168 -12.75 -2.75 4.18
CA TRP A 168 -14.13 -2.35 4.55
C TRP A 168 -14.49 -0.92 4.13
N LEU A 169 -13.50 -0.04 3.97
CA LEU A 169 -13.71 1.32 3.45
C LEU A 169 -13.90 1.35 1.93
N ASP A 170 -13.53 0.32 1.17
CA ASP A 170 -13.67 0.27 -0.30
C ASP A 170 -15.11 0.05 -0.78
N GLY A 171 -16.10 0.29 0.09
CA GLY A 171 -17.53 0.22 -0.25
C GLY A 171 -18.10 1.46 -0.93
N LEU A 172 -17.33 2.56 -1.03
CA LEU A 172 -17.77 3.83 -1.62
C LEU A 172 -16.75 4.37 -2.64
N ASP A 173 -17.25 4.96 -3.72
CA ASP A 173 -16.46 5.59 -4.79
C ASP A 173 -15.41 6.56 -4.25
N GLY A 174 -14.13 6.29 -4.48
CA GLY A 174 -13.02 7.17 -4.10
C GLY A 174 -12.65 7.18 -2.61
N LEU A 175 -13.38 6.50 -1.73
CA LEU A 175 -13.17 6.61 -0.28
C LEU A 175 -11.84 5.97 0.14
N ALA A 176 -11.65 4.69 -0.14
CA ALA A 176 -10.47 3.96 0.31
C ALA A 176 -9.17 4.52 -0.29
N ALA A 177 -9.16 4.85 -1.58
CA ALA A 177 -8.02 5.48 -2.24
C ALA A 177 -7.76 6.91 -1.69
N GLY A 178 -8.81 7.68 -1.41
CA GLY A 178 -8.71 9.02 -0.83
C GLY A 178 -8.10 9.02 0.58
N VAL A 179 -8.64 8.20 1.47
CA VAL A 179 -8.11 8.03 2.84
C VAL A 179 -6.68 7.52 2.80
N SER A 180 -6.38 6.56 1.91
CA SER A 180 -5.02 6.03 1.75
C SER A 180 -4.04 7.07 1.22
N ALA A 181 -4.44 7.95 0.30
CA ALA A 181 -3.61 9.05 -0.18
C ALA A 181 -3.26 10.03 0.94
N ILE A 182 -4.25 10.41 1.77
CA ILE A 182 -4.04 11.31 2.91
C ILE A 182 -3.10 10.66 3.94
N ALA A 183 -3.34 9.40 4.30
CA ALA A 183 -2.49 8.66 5.24
C ALA A 183 -1.06 8.52 4.71
N ALA A 184 -0.88 8.18 3.44
CA ALA A 184 0.43 8.07 2.81
C ALA A 184 1.18 9.42 2.78
N MET A 185 0.48 10.54 2.52
CA MET A 185 1.06 11.89 2.62
C MET A 185 1.51 12.24 4.03
N ALA A 186 0.75 11.84 5.06
CA ALA A 186 1.16 12.02 6.45
C ALA A 186 2.40 11.17 6.78
N LEU A 187 2.42 9.90 6.36
CA LEU A 187 3.57 9.01 6.54
C LEU A 187 4.82 9.49 5.79
N LEU A 188 4.65 10.08 4.62
CA LEU A 188 5.72 10.74 3.87
C LEU A 188 6.37 11.85 4.72
N SER A 189 5.55 12.76 5.25
CA SER A 189 6.00 13.86 6.12
C SER A 189 6.73 13.36 7.37
N VAL A 190 6.15 12.37 8.06
CA VAL A 190 6.74 11.78 9.27
C VAL A 190 8.07 11.09 8.95
N SER A 191 8.13 10.31 7.88
CA SER A 191 9.36 9.59 7.49
C SER A 191 10.51 10.56 7.20
N PHE A 192 10.24 11.68 6.55
CA PHE A 192 11.25 12.73 6.34
C PHE A 192 11.66 13.42 7.63
N SER A 193 10.72 13.69 8.53
CA SER A 193 11.01 14.29 9.84
C SER A 193 11.91 13.39 10.69
N LEU A 194 11.77 12.07 10.55
CA LEU A 194 12.59 11.06 11.23
C LEU A 194 13.86 10.68 10.47
N HIS A 195 14.18 11.35 9.36
CA HIS A 195 15.36 11.07 8.53
C HIS A 195 15.37 9.63 7.97
N GLN A 196 14.20 9.15 7.55
CA GLN A 196 13.95 7.80 7.05
C GLN A 196 13.53 7.85 5.56
N PRO A 197 14.47 8.16 4.66
CA PRO A 197 14.13 8.43 3.26
C PRO A 197 13.56 7.20 2.52
N GLY A 198 13.95 5.98 2.91
CA GLY A 198 13.44 4.75 2.28
C GLY A 198 11.93 4.56 2.50
N ALA A 199 11.47 4.69 3.76
CA ALA A 199 10.05 4.69 4.09
C ALA A 199 9.32 5.88 3.44
N GLY A 200 9.98 7.04 3.38
CA GLY A 200 9.48 8.22 2.66
C GLY A 200 9.24 7.97 1.18
N LEU A 201 10.15 7.31 0.46
CA LEU A 201 9.98 6.99 -0.96
C LEU A 201 8.82 6.01 -1.20
N LEU A 202 8.65 5.01 -0.33
CA LEU A 202 7.49 4.11 -0.37
C LEU A 202 6.19 4.89 -0.13
N ALA A 203 6.16 5.78 0.86
CA ALA A 203 5.00 6.62 1.14
C ALA A 203 4.66 7.58 -0.02
N ALA A 204 5.69 8.15 -0.65
CA ALA A 204 5.55 9.02 -1.82
C ALA A 204 4.94 8.27 -3.02
N ALA A 205 5.46 7.08 -3.33
CA ALA A 205 4.93 6.23 -4.38
C ALA A 205 3.48 5.83 -4.09
N LEU A 206 3.18 5.46 -2.84
CA LEU A 206 1.84 5.06 -2.43
C LEU A 206 0.85 6.21 -2.56
N ALA A 207 1.19 7.40 -2.02
CA ALA A 207 0.39 8.61 -2.16
C ALA A 207 0.12 8.96 -3.62
N GLY A 208 1.18 8.96 -4.44
CA GLY A 208 1.08 9.23 -5.88
C GLY A 208 0.15 8.24 -6.58
N SER A 209 0.33 6.94 -6.35
CA SER A 209 -0.50 5.90 -6.97
C SER A 209 -1.98 6.02 -6.58
N CYS A 210 -2.29 6.31 -5.31
CA CYS A 210 -3.66 6.57 -4.86
C CYS A 210 -4.26 7.80 -5.55
N ILE A 211 -3.52 8.92 -5.62
CA ILE A 211 -3.98 10.15 -6.30
C ILE A 211 -4.23 9.89 -7.79
N GLY A 212 -3.33 9.17 -8.45
CA GLY A 212 -3.47 8.80 -9.86
C GLY A 212 -4.70 7.92 -10.10
N PHE A 213 -4.98 6.97 -9.19
CA PHE A 213 -6.13 6.09 -9.27
C PHE A 213 -7.47 6.82 -9.04
N LEU A 214 -7.49 7.82 -8.16
CA LEU A 214 -8.69 8.62 -7.89
C LEU A 214 -9.26 9.26 -9.15
N ARG A 215 -8.45 9.58 -10.16
CA ARG A 215 -8.94 10.11 -11.46
C ARG A 215 -10.06 9.27 -12.06
N ASP A 216 -9.95 7.94 -12.00
CA ASP A 216 -10.92 7.01 -12.59
C ASP A 216 -11.83 6.35 -11.54
N ASN A 217 -11.56 6.55 -10.24
CA ASN A 217 -12.33 5.98 -9.14
C ASN A 217 -13.19 7.00 -8.36
N PHE A 218 -12.98 8.31 -8.56
CA PHE A 218 -13.81 9.35 -7.93
C PHE A 218 -15.24 9.33 -8.46
N ASN A 219 -16.21 9.67 -7.61
CA ASN A 219 -17.63 9.61 -7.93
C ASN A 219 -17.98 10.49 -9.17
N PRO A 220 -18.62 9.93 -10.22
CA PRO A 220 -19.02 8.53 -10.39
C PRO A 220 -17.86 7.63 -10.85
N ALA A 221 -17.60 6.54 -10.11
CA ALA A 221 -16.46 5.66 -10.39
C ALA A 221 -16.58 4.96 -11.76
N ARG A 222 -15.44 4.82 -12.45
CA ARG A 222 -15.33 4.11 -13.74
C ARG A 222 -14.69 2.74 -13.62
N ILE A 223 -13.97 2.50 -12.53
CA ILE A 223 -13.29 1.24 -12.15
C ILE A 223 -13.18 1.17 -10.63
N PHE A 224 -13.30 -0.03 -10.07
CA PHE A 224 -13.07 -0.30 -8.64
C PHE A 224 -11.70 -0.92 -8.42
N MET A 225 -11.09 -0.70 -7.25
CA MET A 225 -9.76 -1.24 -7.00
C MET A 225 -9.80 -2.76 -6.78
N GLY A 226 -10.88 -3.29 -6.19
CA GLY A 226 -10.99 -4.70 -5.84
C GLY A 226 -10.22 -5.05 -4.56
N ASP A 227 -10.41 -6.26 -4.06
CA ASP A 227 -9.79 -6.74 -2.83
C ASP A 227 -8.26 -6.79 -2.97
N GLY A 228 -7.74 -7.03 -4.19
CA GLY A 228 -6.31 -6.92 -4.49
C GLY A 228 -5.76 -5.52 -4.21
N GLY A 229 -6.44 -4.48 -4.68
CA GLY A 229 -6.04 -3.09 -4.45
C GLY A 229 -6.15 -2.71 -2.98
N SER A 230 -7.25 -3.08 -2.33
CA SER A 230 -7.50 -2.72 -0.94
C SER A 230 -6.49 -3.35 0.02
N TYR A 231 -6.12 -4.61 -0.24
CA TYR A 231 -5.15 -5.31 0.59
C TYR A 231 -3.75 -4.76 0.40
N PHE A 232 -3.39 -4.44 -0.84
CA PHE A 232 -2.13 -3.76 -1.14
C PHE A 232 -2.01 -2.43 -0.39
N LEU A 233 -3.05 -1.57 -0.47
CA LEU A 233 -3.03 -0.26 0.17
C LEU A 233 -2.94 -0.38 1.69
N GLY A 234 -3.79 -1.21 2.30
CA GLY A 234 -3.82 -1.34 3.75
C GLY A 234 -2.55 -1.97 4.31
N PHE A 235 -2.00 -3.01 3.68
CA PHE A 235 -0.70 -3.55 4.09
C PHE A 235 0.40 -2.50 3.94
N SER A 236 0.46 -1.79 2.81
CA SER A 236 1.52 -0.82 2.55
C SER A 236 1.50 0.31 3.56
N LEU A 237 0.33 0.88 3.88
CA LEU A 237 0.18 1.90 4.93
C LEU A 237 0.67 1.38 6.29
N ALA A 238 0.24 0.18 6.67
CA ALA A 238 0.58 -0.41 7.95
C ALA A 238 2.07 -0.73 8.06
N ALA A 239 2.68 -1.28 7.01
CA ALA A 239 4.10 -1.61 6.99
C ALA A 239 4.97 -0.35 6.98
N ILE A 240 4.64 0.65 6.15
CA ILE A 240 5.35 1.94 6.11
C ILE A 240 5.27 2.64 7.48
N SER A 241 4.13 2.58 8.18
CA SER A 241 4.01 3.16 9.52
C SER A 241 4.87 2.45 10.57
N VAL A 242 5.22 1.19 10.36
CA VAL A 242 6.11 0.42 11.25
C VAL A 242 7.57 0.72 10.95
N ILE A 243 7.97 0.79 9.68
CA ILE A 243 9.38 1.01 9.32
C ILE A 243 9.78 2.50 9.33
N GLY A 244 8.81 3.42 9.19
CA GLY A 244 9.08 4.86 9.18
C GLY A 244 9.69 5.37 10.49
N PRO A 245 9.27 4.88 11.66
CA PRO A 245 9.92 5.20 12.94
C PRO A 245 11.07 4.27 13.37
N ALA A 246 11.38 3.21 12.60
CA ALA A 246 12.29 2.13 13.01
C ALA A 246 13.79 2.38 12.73
#